data_AF-A0A255RHM3-F1
#
_entry.id   AF-A0A255RHM3-F1
#
_cell.length_a   1.000
_cell.length_b   1.000
_cell.length_c   1.000
_cell.angle_alpha   90.00
_cell.angle_beta   90.00
_cell.angle_gamma   90.00
#
_symmetry.space_group_name_H-M   'P 1'
#
loop_
_entity.id
_entity.type
_entity.pdbx_description
1 polymer ?
#
loop_
_entity_poly.entity_id
_entity_poly.type
_entity_poly.pdbx_seq_one_letter_code
_entity_poly.pdbx_strand_id
1 'polypeptide(L)'
;MSIISDAIQAKCLAFGDRIIKLNDYLLAQAAMEHEKYKKELRQRKPGQKTSSILHLPSSIPLHLQSVSNLCNQLLRAGTSIGANNAEACNGISKADFKSKSFIALKEARESLYWIELLHRNSFIDDRQYESIYGDCEELVKVLHHRCKKINDTE
;
A
#
# COMPACT_ATOMS: atom_id res chain seq x y z
N MET A 1 -6.61 15.65 23.06
CA MET A 1 -5.65 15.46 21.94
C MET A 1 -5.42 16.83 21.29
N SER A 2 -4.24 17.14 20.74
CA SER A 2 -4.00 18.48 20.16
C SER A 2 -4.68 18.61 18.79
N ILE A 3 -5.11 19.81 18.39
CA ILE A 3 -5.74 20.06 17.07
C ILE A 3 -4.84 19.52 15.93
N ILE A 4 -3.52 19.64 16.07
CA ILE A 4 -2.54 19.14 15.09
C ILE A 4 -2.52 17.62 15.07
N SER A 5 -2.58 16.97 16.24
CA SER A 5 -2.64 15.51 16.36
C SER A 5 -3.89 14.95 15.70
N ASP A 6 -5.05 15.60 15.90
CA ASP A 6 -6.34 15.19 15.33
C ASP A 6 -6.33 15.34 13.79
N ALA A 7 -5.78 16.45 13.28
CA ALA A 7 -5.63 16.66 11.84
C ALA A 7 -4.73 15.61 11.18
N ILE A 8 -3.64 15.21 11.86
CA ILE A 8 -2.75 14.15 11.36
C ILE A 8 -3.47 12.80 11.40
N GLN A 9 -4.19 12.49 12.49
CA GLN A 9 -4.95 11.25 12.58
C GLN A 9 -6.01 11.15 11.47
N ALA A 10 -6.71 12.25 11.17
CA ALA A 10 -7.70 12.29 10.09
C ALA A 10 -7.07 11.99 8.72
N LYS A 11 -5.89 12.54 8.42
CA LYS A 11 -5.14 12.23 7.19
C LYS A 11 -4.71 10.75 7.16
N CYS A 12 -4.23 10.21 8.27
CA CYS A 12 -3.87 8.79 8.34
C CYS A 12 -5.07 7.87 8.09
N LEU A 13 -6.24 8.19 8.64
CA LEU A 13 -7.47 7.42 8.42
C LEU A 13 -7.91 7.48 6.95
N ALA A 14 -7.93 8.67 6.36
CA ALA A 14 -8.27 8.84 4.95
C ALA A 14 -7.32 8.05 4.04
N PHE A 15 -6.02 8.10 4.31
CA PHE A 15 -5.04 7.31 3.57
C PHE A 15 -5.25 5.79 3.76
N GLY A 16 -5.47 5.34 4.99
CA GLY A 16 -5.76 3.94 5.30
C GLY A 16 -6.98 3.40 4.54
N ASP A 17 -8.07 4.16 4.50
CA ASP A 17 -9.27 3.84 3.72
C ASP A 17 -8.98 3.70 2.22
N ARG A 18 -8.12 4.58 1.67
CA ARG A 18 -7.71 4.50 0.27
C ARG A 18 -6.86 3.26 -0.01
N ILE A 19 -5.95 2.89 0.90
CA ILE A 19 -5.13 1.69 0.79
C ILE A 19 -5.99 0.41 0.81
N ILE A 20 -6.99 0.35 1.69
CA ILE A 20 -7.94 -0.78 1.74
C ILE A 20 -8.69 -0.90 0.40
N LYS A 21 -9.23 0.21 -0.12
CA LYS A 21 -9.94 0.22 -1.40
C LYS A 21 -9.03 -0.18 -2.57
N LEU A 22 -7.78 0.27 -2.57
CA LEU A 22 -6.80 -0.12 -3.59
C LEU A 22 -6.49 -1.62 -3.52
N ASN A 23 -6.27 -2.15 -2.31
CA ASN A 23 -6.05 -3.57 -2.09
C ASN A 23 -7.22 -4.41 -2.64
N ASP A 24 -8.45 -4.05 -2.30
CA ASP A 24 -9.64 -4.77 -2.77
C ASP A 24 -9.79 -4.70 -4.29
N TYR A 25 -9.54 -3.53 -4.88
CA TYR A 25 -9.54 -3.35 -6.33
C TYR A 25 -8.52 -4.25 -7.02
N LEU A 26 -7.26 -4.27 -6.55
CA LEU A 26 -6.18 -5.05 -7.17
C LEU A 26 -6.41 -6.55 -7.04
N LEU A 27 -6.90 -7.02 -5.89
CA LEU A 27 -7.26 -8.42 -5.70
C LEU A 27 -8.43 -8.84 -6.59
N ALA A 28 -9.42 -7.96 -6.79
CA ALA A 28 -10.54 -8.22 -7.70
C ALA A 28 -10.09 -8.29 -9.17
N GLN A 29 -9.22 -7.38 -9.62
CA GLN A 29 -8.63 -7.42 -10.97
C GLN A 29 -7.89 -8.73 -11.22
N ALA A 30 -7.01 -9.09 -10.28
CA ALA A 30 -6.26 -10.34 -10.32
C ALA A 30 -7.19 -11.58 -10.40
N ALA A 31 -8.26 -11.61 -9.61
CA ALA A 31 -9.23 -12.70 -9.65
C ALA A 31 -9.98 -12.80 -11.00
N MET A 32 -10.36 -11.66 -11.59
CA MET A 32 -11.04 -11.62 -12.88
C MET A 32 -10.15 -12.11 -14.02
N GLU A 33 -8.88 -11.71 -14.05
CA GLU A 33 -7.90 -12.18 -15.03
C GLU A 33 -7.73 -13.70 -14.97
N HIS A 34 -7.66 -14.25 -13.75
CA HIS A 34 -7.56 -15.68 -13.53
C HIS A 34 -8.79 -16.45 -14.05
N GLU A 35 -10.00 -15.96 -13.79
CA GLU A 35 -11.23 -16.58 -14.28
C GLU A 35 -11.37 -16.49 -15.81
N LYS A 36 -10.94 -15.38 -16.42
CA LYS A 36 -10.89 -15.23 -17.87
C LYS A 36 -9.99 -16.29 -18.50
N TYR A 37 -8.78 -16.46 -17.98
CA TYR A 37 -7.84 -17.48 -18.43
C TYR A 37 -8.40 -18.90 -18.31
N LYS A 38 -9.03 -19.25 -17.17
CA LYS A 38 -9.66 -20.57 -17.00
C LYS A 38 -10.76 -20.83 -18.03
N LYS A 39 -11.59 -19.82 -18.35
CA LYS A 39 -12.64 -19.95 -19.37
C LYS A 39 -12.05 -20.21 -20.76
N GLU A 40 -11.00 -19.48 -21.13
CA GLU A 40 -10.29 -19.68 -22.40
C GLU A 40 -9.68 -21.09 -22.50
N LEU A 41 -9.10 -21.60 -21.41
CA LEU A 41 -8.59 -22.98 -21.36
C LEU A 41 -9.70 -24.04 -21.53
N ARG A 42 -10.85 -23.85 -20.89
CA ARG A 42 -12.00 -24.78 -20.98
C ARG A 42 -12.60 -24.84 -22.38
N GLN A 43 -12.56 -23.74 -23.14
CA GLN A 43 -13.10 -23.64 -24.50
C GLN A 43 -12.14 -24.16 -25.57
N ARG A 44 -10.94 -24.62 -25.18
CA ARG A 44 -9.86 -24.99 -26.10
C ARG A 44 -10.05 -26.42 -26.65
N LYS A 45 -9.92 -26.60 -27.96
CA LYS A 45 -9.90 -27.94 -28.60
C LYS A 45 -8.55 -28.63 -28.39
N PRO A 46 -8.50 -29.95 -28.13
CA PRO A 46 -7.24 -30.69 -28.02
C PRO A 46 -6.37 -30.53 -29.28
N GLY A 47 -5.10 -30.16 -29.12
CA GLY A 47 -4.11 -30.18 -30.21
C GLY A 47 -3.83 -28.85 -30.95
N GLN A 48 -4.51 -27.74 -30.65
CA GLN A 48 -4.15 -26.44 -31.22
C GLN A 48 -2.88 -25.85 -30.56
N LYS A 49 -1.82 -25.66 -31.35
CA LYS A 49 -0.60 -24.92 -30.97
C LYS A 49 -0.88 -23.41 -30.95
N THR A 50 -0.32 -22.72 -29.96
CA THR A 50 -0.37 -21.26 -29.83
C THR A 50 0.46 -20.60 -30.93
N SER A 51 -0.18 -19.82 -31.81
CA SER A 51 0.53 -18.86 -32.64
C SER A 51 0.78 -17.61 -31.81
N SER A 52 2.01 -17.10 -31.87
CA SER A 52 2.48 -15.81 -31.30
C SER A 52 2.58 -15.74 -29.77
N ILE A 53 3.83 -15.83 -29.30
CA ILE A 53 4.40 -15.05 -28.19
C ILE A 53 3.48 -14.86 -26.98
N LEU A 54 3.23 -15.92 -26.23
CA LEU A 54 3.38 -15.93 -24.78
C LEU A 54 3.47 -17.40 -24.36
N HIS A 55 4.68 -17.94 -24.45
CA HIS A 55 5.01 -19.22 -23.83
C HIS A 55 5.04 -19.01 -22.32
N LEU A 56 3.88 -19.00 -21.68
CA LEU A 56 3.80 -19.19 -20.25
C LEU A 56 2.63 -20.13 -19.89
N PRO A 57 2.67 -21.42 -20.32
CA PRO A 57 1.66 -22.42 -19.98
C PRO A 57 1.72 -22.88 -18.50
N SER A 58 2.32 -22.10 -17.60
CA SER A 58 2.58 -22.49 -16.21
C SER A 58 2.59 -21.34 -15.19
N SER A 59 2.41 -20.07 -15.58
CA SER A 59 2.69 -18.92 -14.69
C SER A 59 1.48 -18.12 -14.17
N ILE A 60 0.26 -18.63 -14.32
CA ILE A 60 -0.94 -17.99 -13.75
C ILE A 60 -1.20 -18.30 -12.24
N PRO A 61 -0.33 -19.01 -11.50
CA PRO A 61 -0.29 -18.91 -10.03
C PRO A 61 0.67 -17.83 -9.49
N LEU A 62 1.73 -17.48 -10.21
CA LEU A 62 2.82 -16.61 -9.72
C LEU A 62 2.47 -15.12 -9.75
N HIS A 63 1.87 -14.64 -10.83
CA HIS A 63 1.49 -13.22 -10.95
C HIS A 63 0.47 -12.80 -9.89
N LEU A 64 -0.56 -13.62 -9.66
CA LEU A 64 -1.57 -13.39 -8.62
C LEU A 64 -0.94 -13.37 -7.22
N GLN A 65 0.07 -14.21 -6.99
CA GLN A 65 0.79 -14.27 -5.73
C GLN A 65 1.67 -13.04 -5.53
N SER A 66 2.36 -12.55 -6.57
CA SER A 66 3.13 -11.31 -6.51
C SER A 66 2.26 -10.10 -6.17
N VAL A 67 1.11 -9.94 -6.84
CA VAL A 67 0.16 -8.85 -6.55
C VAL A 67 -0.32 -8.93 -5.10
N SER A 68 -0.81 -10.10 -4.69
CA SER A 68 -1.32 -10.31 -3.32
C SER A 68 -0.25 -10.01 -2.26
N ASN A 69 0.99 -10.47 -2.47
CA ASN A 69 2.08 -10.22 -1.53
C ASN A 69 2.41 -8.72 -1.40
N LEU A 70 2.51 -7.99 -2.51
CA LEU A 70 2.78 -6.55 -2.48
C LEU A 70 1.63 -5.76 -1.88
N CYS A 71 0.38 -6.10 -2.23
CA CYS A 71 -0.81 -5.48 -1.65
C CYS A 71 -0.87 -5.70 -0.13
N ASN A 72 -0.56 -6.91 0.35
CA ASN A 72 -0.53 -7.20 1.79
C ASN A 72 0.55 -6.40 2.51
N GLN A 73 1.73 -6.22 1.92
CA GLN A 73 2.78 -5.40 2.51
C GLN A 73 2.35 -3.92 2.60
N LEU A 74 1.78 -3.38 1.52
CA LEU A 74 1.26 -2.02 1.51
C LEU A 74 0.10 -1.84 2.50
N LEU A 75 -0.83 -2.81 2.57
CA LEU A 75 -1.97 -2.77 3.47
C LEU A 75 -1.52 -2.68 4.93
N ARG A 76 -0.55 -3.51 5.31
CA ARG A 76 0.02 -3.50 6.66
C ARG A 76 0.73 -2.18 6.94
N ALA A 77 1.69 -1.79 6.12
CA ALA A 77 2.45 -0.55 6.34
C ALA A 77 1.52 0.67 6.37
N GLY A 78 0.64 0.81 5.37
CA GLY A 78 -0.25 1.95 5.21
C GLY A 78 -1.25 2.12 6.36
N THR A 79 -1.82 1.02 6.85
CA THR A 79 -2.73 1.08 8.02
C THR A 79 -1.98 1.26 9.35
N SER A 80 -0.74 0.75 9.44
CA SER A 80 0.11 0.93 10.63
C SER A 80 0.53 2.39 10.87
N ILE A 81 0.51 3.27 9.86
CA ILE A 81 0.77 4.71 10.05
C ILE A 81 -0.24 5.32 11.03
N GLY A 82 -1.53 5.10 10.77
CA GLY A 82 -2.63 5.62 11.59
C GLY A 82 -2.68 4.98 12.98
N ALA A 83 -2.41 3.68 13.06
CA ALA A 83 -2.34 2.96 14.33
C ALA A 83 -1.24 3.53 15.24
N ASN A 84 -0.01 3.67 14.72
CA ASN A 84 1.10 4.21 15.50
C ASN A 84 0.91 5.70 15.84
N ASN A 85 0.29 6.49 14.95
CA ASN A 85 -0.06 7.88 15.29
C ASN A 85 -1.06 7.96 16.45
N ALA A 86 -2.09 7.10 16.45
CA ALA A 86 -3.07 7.05 17.52
C ALA A 86 -2.43 6.60 18.85
N GLU A 87 -1.54 5.61 18.81
CA GLU A 87 -0.76 5.18 19.98
C GLU A 87 0.15 6.30 20.50
N ALA A 88 0.86 7.01 19.62
CA ALA A 88 1.67 8.15 20.02
C ALA A 88 0.82 9.18 20.77
N CYS A 89 -0.33 9.56 20.24
CA CYS A 89 -1.20 10.58 20.81
C CYS A 89 -1.79 10.21 22.19
N ASN A 90 -1.77 8.92 22.54
CA ASN A 90 -2.19 8.40 23.84
C ASN A 90 -1.01 7.83 24.65
N GLY A 91 0.22 8.15 24.25
CA GLY A 91 1.44 7.61 24.85
C GLY A 91 1.59 8.01 26.32
N ILE A 92 2.14 7.11 27.12
CA ILE A 92 2.26 7.27 28.58
C ILE A 92 3.46 8.14 28.99
N SER A 93 4.34 8.49 28.04
CA SER A 93 5.51 9.32 28.27
C SER A 93 5.97 10.05 27.01
N LYS A 94 6.85 11.05 27.15
CA LYS A 94 7.49 11.72 26.00
C LYS A 94 8.31 10.76 25.13
N ALA A 95 9.00 9.81 25.76
CA ALA A 95 9.79 8.79 25.05
C ALA A 95 8.89 7.85 24.23
N ASP A 96 7.73 7.49 24.77
CA ASP A 96 6.73 6.67 24.07
C ASP A 96 6.11 7.43 22.88
N PHE A 97 5.72 8.70 23.09
CA PHE A 97 5.26 9.59 22.02
C PHE A 97 6.30 9.71 20.89
N LYS A 98 7.58 9.88 21.24
CA LYS A 98 8.70 9.92 20.29
C LYS A 98 8.78 8.60 19.52
N SER A 99 8.91 7.48 20.22
CA SER A 99 9.04 6.14 19.60
C SER A 99 7.92 5.86 18.59
N LYS A 100 6.66 6.03 18.99
CA LYS A 100 5.50 5.78 18.14
C LYS A 100 5.39 6.75 16.96
N SER A 101 5.75 8.02 17.14
CA SER A 101 5.82 8.99 16.04
C SER A 101 6.86 8.60 14.98
N PHE A 102 8.03 8.11 15.40
CA PHE A 102 9.07 7.65 14.47
C PHE A 102 8.68 6.34 13.77
N ILE A 103 7.98 5.43 14.45
CA ILE A 103 7.43 4.22 13.80
C ILE A 103 6.41 4.62 12.73
N ALA A 104 5.47 5.52 13.04
CA ALA A 104 4.50 6.01 12.05
C ALA A 104 5.20 6.61 10.80
N LEU A 105 6.28 7.38 10.98
CA LEU A 105 7.08 7.91 9.87
C LEU A 105 7.78 6.80 9.07
N LYS A 106 8.29 5.77 9.74
CA LYS A 106 8.91 4.61 9.07
C LYS A 106 7.90 3.88 8.20
N GLU A 107 6.72 3.58 8.73
CA GLU A 107 5.63 2.90 8.00
C GLU A 107 5.14 3.73 6.80
N ALA A 108 5.13 5.07 6.93
CA ALA A 108 4.79 5.96 5.81
C ALA A 108 5.83 5.90 4.67
N ARG A 109 7.12 5.88 5.01
CA ARG A 109 8.19 5.70 4.00
C ARG A 109 8.16 4.32 3.36
N GLU A 110 7.87 3.28 4.15
CA GLU A 110 7.70 1.92 3.63
C GLU A 110 6.48 1.82 2.70
N SER A 111 5.39 2.52 3.01
CA SER A 111 4.23 2.61 2.12
C SER A 111 4.57 3.24 0.76
N LEU A 112 5.38 4.30 0.72
CA LEU A 112 5.87 4.88 -0.55
C LEU A 112 6.64 3.87 -1.39
N TYR A 113 7.49 3.06 -0.75
CA TYR A 113 8.26 2.02 -1.43
C TYR A 113 7.34 0.96 -2.07
N TRP A 114 6.31 0.51 -1.36
CA TRP A 114 5.36 -0.46 -1.91
C TRP A 114 4.51 0.12 -3.04
N ILE A 115 4.08 1.38 -2.94
CA ILE A 115 3.36 2.09 -4.02
C ILE A 115 4.22 2.18 -5.29
N GLU A 116 5.50 2.53 -5.14
CA GLU A 116 6.48 2.56 -6.23
C GLU A 116 6.64 1.19 -6.89
N LEU A 117 6.76 0.11 -6.09
CA LEU A 117 6.84 -1.24 -6.63
C LEU A 117 5.58 -1.68 -7.37
N LEU A 118 4.39 -1.28 -6.90
CA LEU A 118 3.15 -1.56 -7.62
C LEU A 118 3.13 -0.89 -8.99
N HIS A 119 3.56 0.36 -9.08
CA HIS A 119 3.62 1.12 -10.33
C HIS A 119 4.67 0.58 -11.30
N ARG A 120 5.89 0.33 -10.83
CA ARG A 120 6.99 -0.21 -11.65
C ARG A 120 6.69 -1.58 -12.26
N ASN A 121 5.79 -2.34 -11.64
CA ASN A 121 5.34 -3.64 -12.15
C ASN A 121 3.97 -3.54 -12.86
N SER A 122 3.51 -2.32 -13.16
CA SER A 122 2.27 -2.04 -13.90
C SER A 122 1.00 -2.61 -13.25
N PHE A 123 1.01 -2.79 -11.93
CA PHE A 123 -0.19 -3.18 -11.18
C PHE A 123 -1.14 -2.00 -10.94
N ILE A 124 -0.60 -0.78 -10.94
CA ILE A 124 -1.37 0.47 -10.92
C ILE A 124 -0.90 1.37 -12.06
N ASP A 125 -1.82 2.14 -12.63
CA ASP A 125 -1.52 3.13 -13.67
C ASP A 125 -0.94 4.43 -13.10
N ASP A 126 -0.49 5.32 -13.98
CA ASP A 126 0.11 6.61 -13.60
C ASP A 126 -0.83 7.48 -12.75
N ARG A 127 -2.14 7.47 -13.06
CA ARG A 127 -3.12 8.28 -12.33
C ARG A 127 -3.34 7.74 -10.92
N GLN A 128 -3.44 6.42 -10.79
CA GLN A 128 -3.56 5.73 -9.51
C GLN A 128 -2.30 5.97 -8.66
N TYR A 129 -1.12 5.84 -9.27
CA TYR A 129 0.17 6.11 -8.64
C TYR A 129 0.26 7.55 -8.14
N GLU A 130 0.12 8.55 -9.01
CA GLU A 130 0.22 9.97 -8.64
C GLU A 130 -0.74 10.32 -7.50
N SER A 131 -1.95 9.77 -7.56
CA SER A 131 -2.99 10.04 -6.57
C SER A 131 -2.71 9.42 -5.21
N ILE A 132 -2.27 8.15 -5.13
CA ILE A 132 -2.03 7.48 -3.83
C ILE A 132 -0.65 7.82 -3.26
N TYR A 133 0.35 8.00 -4.13
CA TYR A 133 1.69 8.42 -3.75
C TYR A 133 1.66 9.83 -3.16
N GLY A 134 0.93 10.76 -3.78
CA GLY A 134 0.80 12.14 -3.31
C GLY A 134 0.26 12.24 -1.88
N ASP A 135 -0.79 11.48 -1.55
CA ASP A 135 -1.34 11.40 -0.18
C ASP A 135 -0.31 10.89 0.83
N CYS A 136 0.42 9.83 0.45
CA CYS A 136 1.43 9.24 1.32
C CYS A 136 2.63 10.17 1.52
N GLU A 137 3.05 10.88 0.47
CA GLU A 137 4.15 11.84 0.50
C GLU A 137 3.81 13.03 1.41
N GLU A 138 2.57 13.52 1.37
CA GLU A 138 2.08 14.55 2.30
C GLU A 138 2.17 14.05 3.75
N LEU A 139 1.73 12.81 4.03
CA LEU A 139 1.87 12.20 5.35
C LEU A 139 3.32 12.12 5.81
N VAL A 140 4.25 11.70 4.94
CA VAL A 140 5.69 11.67 5.25
C VAL A 140 6.20 13.06 5.62
N LYS A 141 5.84 14.10 4.85
CA LYS A 141 6.26 15.49 5.13
C LYS A 141 5.78 15.95 6.51
N VAL A 142 4.51 15.70 6.83
CA VAL A 142 3.92 16.11 8.11
C VAL A 142 4.50 15.33 9.30
N LEU A 143 4.63 14.01 9.18
CA LEU A 143 5.22 13.17 10.22
C LEU A 143 6.70 13.45 10.43
N HIS A 144 7.45 13.71 9.35
CA HIS A 144 8.85 14.10 9.41
C HIS A 144 9.04 15.41 10.16
N HIS A 145 8.22 16.43 9.85
CA HIS A 145 8.25 17.70 10.57
C HIS A 145 7.97 17.54 12.07
N ARG A 146 7.00 16.69 12.45
CA ARG A 146 6.74 16.36 13.85
C ARG A 146 7.97 15.71 14.49
N CYS A 147 8.53 14.68 13.87
CA CYS A 147 9.69 13.95 14.40
C CYS A 147 10.92 14.84 14.56
N LYS A 148 11.16 15.76 13.62
CA LYS A 148 12.22 16.76 13.71
C LYS A 148 12.04 17.64 14.96
N LYS A 149 10.84 18.20 15.15
CA LYS A 149 10.54 19.03 16.33
C LYS A 149 10.78 18.29 17.64
N ILE A 150 10.38 17.01 17.72
CA ILE A 150 10.61 16.18 18.92
C ILE A 150 12.10 16.10 19.26
N ASN A 151 12.97 15.90 18.27
CA ASN A 151 14.43 15.87 18.50
C ASN A 151 15.01 17.23 18.88
N ASP A 152 14.45 18.33 18.35
CA ASP A 152 14.92 19.68 18.67
C ASP A 152 14.52 20.13 20.10
N THR A 153 13.70 19.36 20.83
CA THR A 153 13.24 19.68 22.19
C THR A 153 13.92 18.87 23.30
N GLU A 154 14.88 18.01 22.96
CA GLU A 154 15.76 17.28 23.88
C GLU A 154 17.07 18.04 24.11
#